data_AF-A0A800KAB9-F1
#
_entry.id   AF-A0A800KAB9-F1
#
_cell.length_a   1.000
_cell.length_b   1.000
_cell.length_c   1.000
_cell.angle_alpha   90.00
_cell.angle_beta   90.00
_cell.angle_gamma   90.00
#
_symmetry.space_group_name_H-M   'P 1'
#
loop_
_entity.id
_entity.type
_entity.pdbx_description
1 polymer ?
#
loop_
_entity_poly.entity_id
_entity_poly.type
_entity_poly.pdbx_seq_one_letter_code
_entity_poly.pdbx_strand_id
1 'polypeptide(L)'
;MSERRHLTTEQPNPLSDSIDDFSVREILNLINREDQVVAQKVREALPEIKDTVELTTSALRNGNRVFYLGAGTSGRLGVLDASEMPPTFSVPPSWFTGIIAGGDEALRKSIEGAEDKADAAIEDLTTHGVEAGDVIIGISTSGAAKYVQAALNHGHKIGSKTIYLTCTAKPFYPANVDLIISVDVGPEIITGSTRMKAGTATKMVLNMISTATMIRLGKVYSNLMVDLMAVNEKLVDRGIRIIQDFTNLDIENSHKILVAAKMSVKAALVMVKKDCDLDVAEKLLLDANGFLRDVIN
;
A
#
# COMPACT_ATOMS: atom_id res chain seq x y z
N MET A 1 20.81 -1.25 30.66
CA MET A 1 20.80 -2.48 29.84
C MET A 1 19.70 -2.32 28.82
N SER A 2 19.97 -2.49 27.51
CA SER A 2 19.01 -2.11 26.45
C SER A 2 17.72 -2.92 26.57
N GLU A 3 16.62 -2.24 26.94
CA GLU A 3 15.28 -2.82 27.12
C GLU A 3 14.76 -3.50 25.84
N ARG A 4 15.35 -3.23 24.67
CA ARG A 4 14.89 -3.69 23.36
C ARG A 4 15.52 -5.01 22.88
N ARG A 5 16.53 -5.56 23.59
CA ARG A 5 17.25 -6.79 23.17
C ARG A 5 16.39 -8.05 23.00
N HIS A 6 15.21 -8.07 23.61
CA HIS A 6 14.29 -9.21 23.51
C HIS A 6 13.45 -9.20 22.22
N LEU A 7 13.40 -8.07 21.50
CA LEU A 7 12.67 -7.96 20.25
C LEU A 7 13.38 -8.78 19.17
N THR A 8 12.61 -9.60 18.43
CA THR A 8 13.15 -10.42 17.34
C THR A 8 13.94 -9.60 16.32
N THR A 9 13.51 -8.35 16.07
CA THR A 9 14.16 -7.41 15.15
C THR A 9 15.55 -6.95 15.60
N GLU A 10 15.87 -7.07 16.89
CA GLU A 10 17.13 -6.66 17.53
C GLU A 10 18.02 -7.86 17.89
N GLN A 11 17.57 -9.08 17.63
CA GLN A 11 18.34 -10.29 17.89
C GLN A 11 19.37 -10.53 16.78
N PRO A 12 20.55 -11.10 17.10
CA PRO A 12 21.49 -11.55 16.09
C PRO A 12 20.91 -12.75 15.32
N ASN A 13 21.24 -12.86 14.04
CA ASN A 13 20.93 -14.04 13.24
C ASN A 13 22.12 -15.03 13.28
N PRO A 14 21.97 -16.23 13.86
CA PRO A 14 23.05 -17.21 13.97
C PRO A 14 23.67 -17.63 12.63
N LEU A 15 22.95 -17.46 11.52
CA LEU A 15 23.45 -17.78 10.19
C LEU A 15 24.41 -16.72 9.63
N SER A 16 24.47 -15.54 10.25
CA SER A 16 25.30 -14.40 9.85
C SER A 16 26.25 -13.91 10.94
N ASP A 17 26.52 -14.73 11.98
CA ASP A 17 27.37 -14.33 13.12
C ASP A 17 28.79 -13.89 12.70
N SER A 18 29.30 -14.41 11.58
CA SER A 18 30.60 -14.06 10.97
C SER A 18 30.45 -13.63 9.50
N ILE A 19 29.36 -12.92 9.17
CA ILE A 19 29.06 -12.50 7.79
C ILE A 19 30.13 -11.60 7.17
N ASP A 20 30.95 -10.95 7.98
CA ASP A 20 32.09 -10.12 7.58
C ASP A 20 33.28 -10.94 7.05
N ASP A 21 33.37 -12.23 7.39
CA ASP A 21 34.38 -13.16 6.87
C ASP A 21 33.93 -13.91 5.60
N PHE A 22 32.66 -13.76 5.20
CA PHE A 22 32.09 -14.47 4.07
C PHE A 22 32.59 -13.90 2.74
N SER A 23 32.75 -14.76 1.74
CA SER A 23 32.90 -14.30 0.36
C SER A 23 31.63 -13.59 -0.11
N VAL A 24 31.76 -12.71 -1.11
CA VAL A 24 30.60 -12.02 -1.71
C VAL A 24 29.50 -13.00 -2.14
N ARG A 25 29.88 -14.18 -2.66
CA ARG A 25 28.92 -15.22 -3.07
C ARG A 25 28.13 -15.76 -1.88
N GLU A 26 28.80 -16.01 -0.76
CA GLU A 26 28.15 -16.51 0.47
C GLU A 26 27.23 -15.45 1.07
N ILE A 27 27.64 -14.19 1.10
CA ILE A 27 26.81 -13.05 1.54
C ILE A 27 25.52 -12.98 0.70
N LEU A 28 25.64 -13.00 -0.62
CA LEU A 28 24.48 -12.92 -1.52
C LEU A 28 23.55 -14.14 -1.40
N ASN A 29 24.11 -15.34 -1.27
CA ASN A 29 23.33 -16.56 -1.05
C ASN A 29 22.56 -16.51 0.28
N LEU A 30 23.18 -15.99 1.35
CA LEU A 30 22.54 -15.86 2.64
C LEU A 30 21.42 -14.82 2.60
N ILE A 31 21.64 -13.64 1.99
CA ILE A 31 20.59 -12.63 1.76
C ILE A 31 19.40 -13.29 1.06
N ASN A 32 19.63 -13.97 -0.07
CA ASN A 32 18.54 -14.56 -0.84
C ASN A 32 17.80 -15.67 -0.07
N ARG A 33 18.53 -16.50 0.67
CA ARG A 33 17.94 -17.55 1.51
C ARG A 33 17.01 -16.96 2.56
N GLU A 34 17.43 -15.88 3.22
CA GLU A 34 16.64 -15.18 4.22
C GLU A 34 15.42 -14.47 3.58
N ASP A 35 15.56 -13.87 2.39
CA ASP A 35 14.44 -13.25 1.68
C ASP A 35 13.32 -14.24 1.31
N GLN A 36 13.65 -15.50 1.03
CA GLN A 36 12.66 -16.53 0.67
C GLN A 36 11.64 -16.80 1.78
N VAL A 37 11.98 -16.53 3.05
CA VAL A 37 11.07 -16.75 4.19
C VAL A 37 9.96 -15.70 4.25
N VAL A 38 10.19 -14.52 3.67
CA VAL A 38 9.32 -13.35 3.81
C VAL A 38 7.91 -13.65 3.28
N ALA A 39 7.81 -14.24 2.09
CA ALA A 39 6.50 -14.56 1.51
C ALA A 39 5.71 -15.58 2.34
N GLN A 40 6.40 -16.53 2.98
CA GLN A 40 5.77 -17.50 3.87
C GLN A 40 5.21 -16.81 5.12
N LYS A 41 5.97 -15.86 5.69
CA LYS A 41 5.51 -15.07 6.84
C LYS A 41 4.36 -14.13 6.51
N VAL A 42 4.39 -13.48 5.34
CA VAL A 42 3.25 -12.68 4.88
C VAL A 42 2.00 -13.54 4.71
N ARG A 43 2.14 -14.80 4.25
CA ARG A 43 1.02 -15.75 4.14
C ARG A 43 0.34 -16.02 5.50
N GLU A 44 1.10 -16.05 6.59
CA GLU A 44 0.56 -16.27 7.93
C GLU A 44 -0.38 -15.11 8.36
N ALA A 45 -0.13 -13.90 7.87
CA ALA A 45 -0.89 -12.68 8.20
C ALA A 45 -2.06 -12.37 7.24
N LEU A 46 -2.41 -13.29 6.33
CA LEU A 46 -3.51 -13.09 5.38
C LEU A 46 -4.87 -12.78 6.03
N PRO A 47 -5.25 -13.38 7.18
CA PRO A 47 -6.51 -13.04 7.85
C PRO A 47 -6.61 -11.56 8.22
N GLU A 48 -5.57 -10.99 8.83
CA GLU A 48 -5.53 -9.60 9.27
C GLU A 48 -5.40 -8.63 8.08
N ILE A 49 -4.67 -9.04 7.03
CA ILE A 49 -4.61 -8.29 5.77
C ILE A 49 -6.00 -8.23 5.13
N LYS A 50 -6.74 -9.34 5.11
CA LYS A 50 -8.10 -9.41 4.58
C LYS A 50 -9.03 -8.48 5.35
N ASP A 51 -9.01 -8.50 6.68
CA ASP A 51 -9.86 -7.63 7.49
C ASP A 51 -9.47 -6.15 7.33
N THR A 52 -8.18 -5.86 7.15
CA THR A 52 -7.71 -4.51 6.81
C THR A 52 -8.24 -4.05 5.44
N VAL A 53 -8.26 -4.92 4.44
CA VAL A 53 -8.86 -4.63 3.11
C VAL A 53 -10.35 -4.33 3.22
N GLU A 54 -11.08 -5.03 4.10
CA GLU A 54 -12.50 -4.76 4.33
C GLU A 54 -12.71 -3.36 4.94
N LEU A 55 -11.86 -2.96 5.91
CA LEU A 55 -11.89 -1.63 6.52
C LEU A 55 -11.56 -0.52 5.50
N THR A 56 -10.47 -0.66 4.74
CA THR A 56 -10.07 0.34 3.73
C THR A 56 -11.10 0.46 2.62
N THR A 57 -11.66 -0.66 2.15
CA THR A 57 -12.72 -0.65 1.14
C THR A 57 -13.97 0.06 1.65
N SER A 58 -14.40 -0.21 2.88
CA SER A 58 -15.57 0.46 3.47
C SER A 58 -15.33 1.95 3.66
N ALA A 59 -14.14 2.35 4.14
CA ALA A 59 -13.82 3.75 4.36
C ALA A 59 -13.90 4.56 3.06
N LEU A 60 -13.25 4.07 1.99
CA LEU A 60 -13.26 4.74 0.69
C LEU A 60 -14.66 4.81 0.06
N ARG A 61 -15.49 3.76 0.23
CA ARG A 61 -16.89 3.79 -0.22
C ARG A 61 -17.74 4.84 0.50
N ASN A 62 -17.39 5.12 1.75
CA ASN A 62 -18.07 6.12 2.58
C ASN A 62 -17.49 7.53 2.39
N GLY A 63 -16.55 7.73 1.46
CA GLY A 63 -15.94 9.02 1.17
C GLY A 63 -14.74 9.37 2.05
N ASN A 64 -14.31 8.46 2.93
CA ASN A 64 -13.14 8.63 3.78
C ASN A 64 -11.85 8.20 3.05
N ARG A 65 -10.71 8.33 3.70
CA ARG A 65 -9.36 8.14 3.13
C ARG A 65 -8.55 7.14 3.93
N VAL A 66 -7.42 6.71 3.36
CA VAL A 66 -6.45 5.83 4.00
C VAL A 66 -5.12 6.55 4.17
N PHE A 67 -4.54 6.46 5.36
CA PHE A 67 -3.27 7.07 5.72
C PHE A 67 -2.27 6.01 6.14
N TYR A 68 -1.14 5.95 5.45
CA TYR A 68 0.04 5.24 5.93
C TYR A 68 0.87 6.19 6.78
N LEU A 69 1.32 5.74 7.95
CA LEU A 69 2.14 6.57 8.84
C LEU A 69 3.31 5.77 9.42
N GLY A 70 4.53 6.29 9.31
CA GLY A 70 5.72 5.60 9.78
C GLY A 70 6.96 6.48 9.85
N ALA A 71 8.06 5.94 10.35
CA ALA A 71 9.36 6.60 10.35
C ALA A 71 10.38 5.82 9.49
N GLY A 72 11.41 6.51 9.00
CA GLY A 72 12.50 5.88 8.24
C GLY A 72 12.00 5.03 7.07
N THR A 73 12.49 3.80 6.94
CA THR A 73 12.08 2.88 5.87
C THR A 73 10.57 2.61 5.87
N SER A 74 9.95 2.48 7.04
CA SER A 74 8.51 2.20 7.17
C SER A 74 7.67 3.33 6.57
N GLY A 75 7.98 4.58 6.92
CA GLY A 75 7.31 5.75 6.35
C GLY A 75 7.54 5.88 4.84
N ARG A 76 8.77 5.64 4.36
CA ARG A 76 9.09 5.67 2.92
C ARG A 76 8.31 4.63 2.12
N LEU A 77 8.12 3.43 2.65
CA LEU A 77 7.32 2.39 1.99
C LEU A 77 5.83 2.75 1.94
N GLY A 78 5.30 3.41 2.97
CA GLY A 78 3.95 3.99 2.94
C GLY A 78 3.80 5.04 1.84
N VAL A 79 4.75 5.96 1.74
CA VAL A 79 4.77 6.99 0.68
C VAL A 79 4.89 6.35 -0.71
N LEU A 80 5.73 5.32 -0.86
CA LEU A 80 5.89 4.59 -2.11
C LEU A 80 4.56 3.99 -2.59
N ASP A 81 3.88 3.20 -1.76
CA ASP A 81 2.62 2.55 -2.13
C ASP A 81 1.52 3.59 -2.45
N ALA A 82 1.38 4.63 -1.62
CA ALA A 82 0.44 5.72 -1.87
C ALA A 82 0.70 6.44 -3.21
N SER A 83 1.96 6.69 -3.55
CA SER A 83 2.33 7.36 -4.81
C SER A 83 1.99 6.58 -6.07
N GLU A 84 1.86 5.25 -5.95
CA GLU A 84 1.49 4.38 -7.06
C GLU A 84 -0.02 4.33 -7.30
N MET A 85 -0.86 4.83 -6.38
CA MET A 85 -2.31 4.76 -6.51
C MET A 85 -2.87 5.57 -7.71
N PRO A 86 -2.51 6.86 -7.90
CA PRO A 86 -3.01 7.62 -9.05
C PRO A 86 -2.62 7.02 -10.41
N PRO A 87 -1.35 6.69 -10.71
CA PRO A 87 -0.99 6.19 -12.04
C PRO A 87 -1.46 4.75 -12.30
N THR A 88 -1.73 3.97 -11.26
CA THR A 88 -2.13 2.55 -11.38
C THR A 88 -3.64 2.39 -11.48
N PHE A 89 -4.42 3.18 -10.73
CA PHE A 89 -5.88 2.98 -10.62
C PHE A 89 -6.70 4.22 -11.02
N SER A 90 -6.03 5.29 -11.46
CA SER A 90 -6.62 6.60 -11.77
C SER A 90 -7.54 7.11 -10.66
N VAL A 91 -7.10 6.94 -9.42
CA VAL A 91 -7.79 7.42 -8.23
C VAL A 91 -7.18 8.74 -7.75
N PRO A 92 -7.96 9.59 -7.05
CA PRO A 92 -7.44 10.80 -6.44
C PRO A 92 -6.24 10.51 -5.52
N PRO A 93 -5.19 11.37 -5.50
CA PRO A 93 -4.07 11.21 -4.57
C PRO A 93 -4.47 11.21 -3.10
N SER A 94 -5.66 11.75 -2.77
CA SER A 94 -6.18 11.78 -1.40
C SER A 94 -6.71 10.43 -0.90
N TRP A 95 -6.97 9.45 -1.78
CA TRP A 95 -7.50 8.15 -1.35
C TRP A 95 -6.50 7.39 -0.46
N PHE A 96 -5.21 7.48 -0.79
CA PHE A 96 -4.10 6.95 0.01
C PHE A 96 -3.04 8.01 0.15
N THR A 97 -2.70 8.37 1.40
CA THR A 97 -1.65 9.35 1.69
C THR A 97 -0.58 8.73 2.59
N GLY A 98 0.69 8.88 2.23
CA GLY A 98 1.81 8.47 3.07
C GLY A 98 2.36 9.64 3.88
N ILE A 99 2.43 9.47 5.20
CA ILE A 99 2.98 10.42 6.16
C ILE A 99 4.26 9.82 6.75
N ILE A 100 5.35 10.58 6.71
CA ILE A 100 6.64 10.16 7.23
C ILE A 100 7.12 11.10 8.35
N ALA A 101 7.53 10.52 9.47
CA ALA A 101 8.12 11.27 10.58
C ALA A 101 9.33 12.09 10.10
N GLY A 102 9.31 13.40 10.35
CA GLY A 102 10.32 14.34 9.86
C GLY A 102 10.02 14.96 8.50
N GLY A 103 8.84 14.68 7.91
CA GLY A 103 8.35 15.31 6.68
C GLY A 103 9.14 14.94 5.43
N ASP A 104 8.96 15.73 4.35
CA ASP A 104 9.52 15.44 3.03
C ASP A 104 11.05 15.25 3.01
N GLU A 105 11.80 15.94 3.88
CA GLU A 105 13.25 15.75 3.96
C GLU A 105 13.61 14.30 4.35
N ALA A 106 12.77 13.67 5.18
CA ALA A 106 12.94 12.30 5.63
C ALA A 106 12.83 11.27 4.48
N LEU A 107 12.27 11.63 3.33
CA LEU A 107 12.20 10.76 2.16
C LEU A 107 13.59 10.43 1.61
N ARG A 108 14.53 11.38 1.70
CA ARG A 108 15.87 11.26 1.12
C ARG A 108 16.99 11.24 2.15
N LYS A 109 16.74 11.77 3.35
CA LYS A 109 17.71 11.79 4.45
C LYS A 109 17.10 11.16 5.70
N SER A 110 17.93 10.57 6.56
CA SER A 110 17.45 10.14 7.87
C SER A 110 17.41 11.34 8.80
N ILE A 111 16.29 11.53 9.51
CA ILE A 111 16.13 12.59 10.52
C ILE A 111 16.23 11.93 11.90
N GLU A 112 17.33 12.21 12.61
CA GLU A 112 17.59 11.61 13.91
C GLU A 112 16.52 12.01 14.94
N GLY A 113 16.01 11.03 15.68
CA GLY A 113 15.01 11.22 16.73
C GLY A 113 13.60 11.56 16.25
N ALA A 114 13.33 11.61 14.93
CA ALA A 114 11.98 11.87 14.41
C ALA A 114 10.97 10.80 14.88
N GLU A 115 11.38 9.55 14.99
CA GLU A 115 10.54 8.42 15.45
C GLU A 115 10.17 8.48 16.95
N ASP A 116 10.90 9.27 17.74
CA ASP A 116 10.67 9.42 19.18
C ASP A 116 9.72 10.57 19.54
N LYS A 117 9.33 11.41 18.55
CA LYS A 117 8.49 12.60 18.76
C LYS A 117 7.00 12.26 18.66
N ALA A 118 6.37 11.97 19.80
CA ALA A 118 4.93 11.67 19.87
C ALA A 118 4.05 12.86 19.41
N ASP A 119 4.36 14.09 19.84
CA ASP A 119 3.54 15.26 19.52
C ASP A 119 3.55 15.60 18.03
N ALA A 120 4.68 15.37 17.35
CA ALA A 120 4.81 15.57 15.90
C ALA A 120 3.83 14.67 15.11
N ALA A 121 3.52 13.47 15.62
CA ALA A 121 2.56 12.58 14.98
C ALA A 121 1.14 13.18 14.98
N ILE A 122 0.76 13.85 16.08
CA ILE A 122 -0.56 14.48 16.20
C ILE A 122 -0.64 15.71 15.29
N GLU A 123 0.43 16.50 15.23
CA GLU A 123 0.54 17.64 14.31
C GLU A 123 0.44 17.20 12.84
N ASP A 124 1.13 16.13 12.46
CA ASP A 124 1.09 15.60 11.10
C ASP A 124 -0.32 15.09 10.74
N LEU A 125 -0.98 14.34 11.62
CA LEU A 125 -2.36 13.89 11.40
C LEU A 125 -3.33 15.08 11.26
N THR A 126 -3.17 16.10 12.09
CA THR A 126 -3.99 17.32 12.03
C THR A 126 -3.76 18.08 10.73
N THR A 127 -2.51 18.22 10.31
CA THR A 127 -2.12 18.95 9.09
C THR A 127 -2.64 18.27 7.83
N HIS A 128 -2.66 16.94 7.80
CA HIS A 128 -3.26 16.16 6.71
C HIS A 128 -4.79 16.04 6.82
N GLY A 129 -5.38 16.65 7.85
CA GLY A 129 -6.81 16.73 8.09
C GLY A 129 -7.43 15.37 8.37
N VAL A 130 -6.72 14.44 9.01
CA VAL A 130 -7.25 13.11 9.35
C VAL A 130 -8.45 13.25 10.28
N GLU A 131 -9.54 12.53 9.97
CA GLU A 131 -10.81 12.66 10.67
C GLU A 131 -11.47 11.31 10.99
N ALA A 132 -12.63 11.37 11.64
CA ALA A 132 -13.42 10.19 11.99
C ALA A 132 -13.82 9.42 10.72
N GLY A 133 -13.71 8.09 10.74
CA GLY A 133 -14.04 7.24 9.60
C GLY A 133 -12.89 7.02 8.59
N ASP A 134 -11.82 7.83 8.64
CA ASP A 134 -10.56 7.52 7.94
C ASP A 134 -9.92 6.24 8.51
N VAL A 135 -8.99 5.66 7.75
CA VAL A 135 -8.19 4.50 8.18
C VAL A 135 -6.73 4.92 8.33
N ILE A 136 -6.14 4.68 9.50
CA ILE A 136 -4.71 4.89 9.76
C ILE A 136 -4.02 3.54 9.87
N ILE A 137 -3.05 3.30 9.01
CA ILE A 137 -2.16 2.15 9.05
C ILE A 137 -0.80 2.65 9.55
N GLY A 138 -0.54 2.44 10.84
CA GLY A 138 0.72 2.77 11.49
C GLY A 138 1.74 1.67 11.29
N ILE A 139 2.93 2.02 10.78
CA ILE A 139 3.96 1.07 10.36
C ILE A 139 5.19 1.24 11.24
N SER A 140 5.49 0.24 12.07
CA SER A 140 6.72 0.16 12.86
C SER A 140 7.14 -1.28 13.01
N THR A 141 8.20 -1.68 12.32
CA THR A 141 8.67 -3.07 12.25
C THR A 141 8.95 -3.68 13.64
N SER A 142 9.59 -2.93 14.54
CA SER A 142 9.85 -3.33 15.93
C SER A 142 8.71 -2.96 16.90
N GLY A 143 7.77 -2.13 16.46
CA GLY A 143 6.79 -1.48 17.33
C GLY A 143 7.39 -0.48 18.33
N ALA A 144 8.64 -0.03 18.13
CA ALA A 144 9.36 0.82 19.08
C ALA A 144 9.37 2.31 18.71
N ALA A 145 8.61 2.73 17.69
CA ALA A 145 8.48 4.15 17.32
C ALA A 145 7.34 4.82 18.09
N LYS A 146 7.67 5.76 18.99
CA LYS A 146 6.67 6.53 19.75
C LYS A 146 5.78 7.37 18.84
N TYR A 147 6.33 7.90 17.75
CA TYR A 147 5.59 8.62 16.72
C TYR A 147 4.41 7.79 16.18
N VAL A 148 4.66 6.52 15.82
CA VAL A 148 3.62 5.62 15.29
C VAL A 148 2.59 5.26 16.35
N GLN A 149 3.04 4.92 17.56
CA GLN A 149 2.15 4.61 18.68
C GLN A 149 1.22 5.78 19.01
N ALA A 150 1.75 7.01 19.06
CA ALA A 150 0.98 8.21 19.35
C ALA A 150 -0.07 8.50 18.28
N ALA A 151 0.29 8.39 16.99
CA ALA A 151 -0.64 8.53 15.88
C ALA A 151 -1.81 7.53 15.96
N LEU A 152 -1.52 6.25 16.22
CA LEU A 152 -2.54 5.22 16.32
C LEU A 152 -3.51 5.50 17.48
N ASN A 153 -2.98 5.81 18.67
CA ASN A 153 -3.81 6.15 19.82
C ASN A 153 -4.66 7.41 19.57
N HIS A 154 -4.10 8.42 18.90
CA HIS A 154 -4.84 9.63 18.55
C HIS A 154 -5.95 9.34 17.53
N GLY A 155 -5.64 8.63 16.45
CA GLY A 155 -6.61 8.20 15.43
C GLY A 155 -7.79 7.43 16.03
N HIS A 156 -7.49 6.47 16.90
CA HIS A 156 -8.53 5.70 17.59
C HIS A 156 -9.44 6.61 18.42
N LYS A 157 -8.86 7.57 19.16
CA LYS A 157 -9.62 8.53 19.98
C LYS A 157 -10.54 9.42 19.16
N ILE A 158 -10.14 9.82 17.95
CA ILE A 158 -10.94 10.69 17.08
C ILE A 158 -11.92 9.90 16.19
N GLY A 159 -11.95 8.57 16.30
CA GLY A 159 -12.90 7.72 15.58
C GLY A 159 -12.43 7.24 14.21
N SER A 160 -11.14 7.36 13.89
CA SER A 160 -10.55 6.66 12.75
C SER A 160 -10.40 5.17 13.06
N LYS A 161 -10.40 4.33 12.01
CA LYS A 161 -9.98 2.93 12.13
C LYS A 161 -8.47 2.86 12.15
N THR A 162 -7.93 1.99 12.99
CA THR A 162 -6.50 1.97 13.29
C THR A 162 -5.93 0.57 13.16
N ILE A 163 -4.87 0.44 12.36
CA ILE A 163 -4.19 -0.82 12.09
C ILE A 163 -2.71 -0.65 12.39
N TYR A 164 -2.16 -1.56 13.20
CA TYR A 164 -0.74 -1.57 13.51
C TYR A 164 -0.01 -2.66 12.72
N LEU A 165 0.82 -2.27 11.74
CA LEU A 165 1.69 -3.18 11.01
C LEU A 165 3.07 -3.27 11.68
N THR A 166 3.43 -4.48 12.12
CA THR A 166 4.71 -4.81 12.74
C THR A 166 5.37 -6.02 12.07
N CYS A 167 6.67 -6.18 12.28
CA CYS A 167 7.43 -7.35 11.84
C CYS A 167 8.02 -8.13 13.02
N THR A 168 7.27 -8.14 14.12
CA THR A 168 7.57 -8.86 15.35
C THR A 168 6.25 -9.34 15.96
N ALA A 169 6.27 -10.47 16.68
CA ALA A 169 5.07 -11.05 17.29
C ALA A 169 4.26 -10.07 18.14
N LYS A 170 4.91 -9.13 18.85
CA LYS A 170 4.24 -8.09 19.64
C LYS A 170 4.99 -6.76 19.52
N PRO A 171 4.29 -5.63 19.32
CA PRO A 171 4.94 -4.33 19.30
C PRO A 171 5.59 -4.03 20.65
N PHE A 172 6.77 -3.39 20.62
CA PHE A 172 7.43 -2.92 21.84
C PHE A 172 6.57 -1.91 22.62
N TYR A 173 5.94 -0.97 21.92
CA TYR A 173 4.94 -0.06 22.47
C TYR A 173 3.53 -0.48 22.03
N PRO A 174 2.70 -1.02 22.93
CA PRO A 174 1.31 -1.31 22.64
C PRO A 174 0.54 -0.02 22.29
N ALA A 175 -0.43 -0.12 21.39
CA ALA A 175 -1.35 0.96 21.05
C ALA A 175 -2.79 0.42 21.05
N ASN A 176 -3.76 1.28 21.33
CA ASN A 176 -5.18 0.96 21.20
C ASN A 176 -5.53 0.99 19.71
N VAL A 177 -5.68 -0.18 19.11
CA VAL A 177 -5.94 -0.33 17.67
C VAL A 177 -7.06 -1.33 17.40
N ASP A 178 -7.72 -1.17 16.26
CA ASP A 178 -8.76 -2.11 15.80
C ASP A 178 -8.15 -3.44 15.33
N LEU A 179 -6.98 -3.39 14.66
CA LEU A 179 -6.28 -4.57 14.14
C LEU A 179 -4.76 -4.46 14.31
N ILE A 180 -4.09 -5.59 14.45
CA ILE A 180 -2.61 -5.70 14.40
C ILE A 180 -2.25 -6.70 13.31
N ILE A 181 -1.49 -6.26 12.31
CA ILE A 181 -0.86 -7.16 11.33
C ILE A 181 0.56 -7.42 11.81
N SER A 182 0.84 -8.65 12.25
CA SER A 182 2.18 -9.07 12.68
C SER A 182 2.80 -10.01 11.65
N VAL A 183 3.92 -9.60 11.06
CA VAL A 183 4.70 -10.42 10.12
C VAL A 183 6.09 -10.69 10.68
N ASP A 184 6.19 -11.60 11.65
CA ASP A 184 7.48 -11.93 12.29
C ASP A 184 8.42 -12.67 11.31
N VAL A 185 9.32 -11.92 10.70
CA VAL A 185 10.31 -12.40 9.72
C VAL A 185 11.59 -12.94 10.35
N GLY A 186 11.68 -12.97 11.69
CA GLY A 186 12.88 -13.35 12.40
C GLY A 186 14.01 -12.30 12.36
N PRO A 187 15.17 -12.63 12.95
CA PRO A 187 16.35 -11.77 12.98
C PRO A 187 16.86 -11.40 11.58
N GLU A 188 17.29 -10.15 11.40
CA GLU A 188 17.93 -9.69 10.16
C GLU A 188 19.39 -10.16 10.09
N ILE A 189 19.93 -10.34 8.88
CA ILE A 189 21.35 -10.76 8.71
C ILE A 189 22.36 -9.71 9.19
N ILE A 190 21.93 -8.45 9.23
CA ILE A 190 22.62 -7.39 9.95
C ILE A 190 21.67 -7.04 11.09
N THR A 191 22.07 -7.34 12.31
CA THR A 191 21.28 -7.12 13.53
C THR A 191 20.67 -5.72 13.54
N GLY A 192 19.34 -5.61 13.68
CA GLY A 192 18.61 -4.33 13.70
C GLY A 192 18.35 -3.69 12.32
N SER A 193 18.92 -4.20 11.23
CA SER A 193 18.75 -3.63 9.88
C SER A 193 17.40 -4.02 9.24
N THR A 194 16.30 -3.63 9.89
CA THR A 194 14.91 -3.92 9.49
C THR A 194 14.49 -3.34 8.14
N ARG A 195 15.36 -2.58 7.46
CA ARG A 195 15.15 -2.19 6.05
C ARG A 195 15.18 -3.38 5.09
N MET A 196 15.60 -4.56 5.55
CA MET A 196 15.77 -5.78 4.77
C MET A 196 14.48 -6.61 4.77
N LYS A 197 14.43 -7.78 5.44
CA LYS A 197 13.26 -8.66 5.39
C LYS A 197 12.00 -7.97 5.89
N ALA A 198 12.08 -7.23 6.99
CA ALA A 198 10.92 -6.53 7.56
C ALA A 198 10.41 -5.43 6.62
N GLY A 199 11.30 -4.71 5.93
CA GLY A 199 10.95 -3.76 4.87
C GLY A 199 10.28 -4.45 3.67
N THR A 200 10.82 -5.60 3.23
CA THR A 200 10.22 -6.40 2.15
C THR A 200 8.82 -6.91 2.53
N ALA A 201 8.65 -7.44 3.74
CA ALA A 201 7.36 -7.87 4.29
C ALA A 201 6.35 -6.72 4.30
N THR A 202 6.77 -5.56 4.81
CA THR A 202 5.97 -4.34 4.83
C THR A 202 5.50 -3.99 3.42
N LYS A 203 6.40 -3.94 2.43
CA LYS A 203 6.04 -3.65 1.04
C LYS A 203 4.99 -4.64 0.50
N MET A 204 5.19 -5.93 0.73
CA MET A 204 4.25 -6.96 0.29
C MET A 204 2.85 -6.75 0.90
N VAL A 205 2.78 -6.49 2.21
CA VAL A 205 1.52 -6.22 2.91
C VAL A 205 0.82 -4.98 2.36
N LEU A 206 1.54 -3.85 2.22
CA LEU A 206 0.95 -2.61 1.69
C LEU A 206 0.40 -2.80 0.28
N ASN A 207 1.17 -3.44 -0.60
CA ASN A 207 0.72 -3.72 -1.97
C ASN A 207 -0.51 -4.63 -2.00
N MET A 208 -0.61 -5.62 -1.09
CA MET A 208 -1.80 -6.46 -0.97
C MET A 208 -3.02 -5.65 -0.53
N ILE A 209 -2.86 -4.78 0.48
CA ILE A 209 -3.95 -3.94 0.99
C ILE A 209 -4.45 -3.00 -0.11
N SER A 210 -3.56 -2.20 -0.70
CA SER A 210 -3.92 -1.21 -1.70
C SER A 210 -4.52 -1.85 -2.95
N THR A 211 -3.86 -2.88 -3.50
CA THR A 211 -4.33 -3.58 -4.72
C THR A 211 -5.67 -4.27 -4.49
N ALA A 212 -5.83 -5.02 -3.40
CA ALA A 212 -7.09 -5.72 -3.12
C ALA A 212 -8.23 -4.73 -2.86
N THR A 213 -7.96 -3.62 -2.17
CA THR A 213 -8.92 -2.53 -1.99
C THR A 213 -9.39 -2.00 -3.35
N MET A 214 -8.48 -1.70 -4.27
CA MET A 214 -8.83 -1.18 -5.60
C MET A 214 -9.61 -2.20 -6.45
N ILE A 215 -9.27 -3.49 -6.36
CA ILE A 215 -10.06 -4.56 -6.98
C ILE A 215 -11.49 -4.57 -6.42
N ARG A 216 -11.66 -4.43 -5.10
CA ARG A 216 -12.97 -4.37 -4.45
C ARG A 216 -13.74 -3.06 -4.68
N LEU A 217 -13.10 -2.06 -5.26
CA LEU A 217 -13.71 -0.80 -5.73
C LEU A 217 -13.92 -0.79 -7.26
N GLY A 218 -13.81 -1.94 -7.92
CA GLY A 218 -14.10 -2.07 -9.35
C GLY A 218 -13.03 -1.46 -10.27
N LYS A 219 -11.85 -1.11 -9.76
CA LYS A 219 -10.75 -0.49 -10.55
C LYS A 219 -10.06 -1.45 -11.52
N VAL A 220 -10.34 -2.75 -11.39
CA VAL A 220 -9.76 -3.83 -12.18
C VAL A 220 -10.88 -4.67 -12.78
N TYR A 221 -10.68 -5.15 -14.01
CA TYR A 221 -11.55 -6.12 -14.67
C TYR A 221 -10.73 -7.32 -15.12
N SER A 222 -11.12 -8.52 -14.70
CA SER A 222 -10.27 -9.71 -14.80
C SER A 222 -8.94 -9.45 -14.08
N ASN A 223 -7.81 -9.49 -14.78
CA ASN A 223 -6.48 -9.12 -14.31
C ASN A 223 -5.96 -7.83 -14.98
N LEU A 224 -6.84 -7.01 -15.56
CA LEU A 224 -6.49 -5.83 -16.35
C LEU A 224 -6.80 -4.54 -15.63
N MET A 225 -5.83 -3.64 -15.70
CA MET A 225 -5.90 -2.25 -15.26
C MET A 225 -6.77 -1.45 -16.24
N VAL A 226 -8.09 -1.60 -16.13
CA VAL A 226 -9.06 -0.96 -17.04
C VAL A 226 -9.39 0.47 -16.65
N ASP A 227 -9.19 0.84 -15.38
CA ASP A 227 -9.38 2.22 -14.92
C ASP A 227 -8.10 3.06 -15.13
N LEU A 228 -7.33 2.75 -16.18
CA LEU A 228 -6.13 3.48 -16.58
C LEU A 228 -6.50 4.70 -17.42
N MET A 229 -5.97 5.87 -17.04
CA MET A 229 -5.94 7.04 -17.92
C MET A 229 -4.69 7.00 -18.80
N ALA A 230 -4.89 6.94 -20.11
CA ALA A 230 -3.80 6.89 -21.08
C ALA A 230 -3.14 8.27 -21.28
N VAL A 231 -2.33 8.70 -20.31
CA VAL A 231 -1.70 10.04 -20.26
C VAL A 231 -0.28 10.11 -20.84
N ASN A 232 0.30 8.99 -21.25
CA ASN A 232 1.60 8.94 -21.93
C ASN A 232 1.59 7.82 -22.98
N GLU A 233 2.54 7.85 -23.91
CA GLU A 233 2.61 6.93 -25.06
C GLU A 233 2.50 5.45 -24.66
N LYS A 234 3.20 5.05 -23.59
CA LYS A 234 3.16 3.67 -23.06
C LYS A 234 1.75 3.28 -22.59
N LEU A 235 1.04 4.21 -21.96
CA LEU A 235 -0.32 3.95 -21.46
C LEU A 235 -1.37 4.00 -22.58
N VAL A 236 -1.16 4.82 -23.62
CA VAL A 236 -1.98 4.82 -24.84
C VAL A 236 -1.88 3.48 -25.56
N ASP A 237 -0.66 3.00 -25.83
CA ASP A 237 -0.43 1.68 -26.45
C ASP A 237 -1.09 0.56 -25.64
N ARG A 238 -0.94 0.57 -24.31
CA ARG A 238 -1.61 -0.39 -23.43
C ARG A 238 -3.14 -0.30 -23.52
N GLY A 239 -3.69 0.90 -23.52
CA GLY A 239 -5.14 1.12 -23.61
C GLY A 239 -5.72 0.59 -24.92
N ILE A 240 -5.05 0.84 -26.04
CA ILE A 240 -5.41 0.30 -27.36
C ILE A 240 -5.43 -1.23 -27.30
N ARG A 241 -4.36 -1.87 -26.80
CA ARG A 241 -4.29 -3.35 -26.73
C ARG A 241 -5.43 -3.93 -25.90
N ILE A 242 -5.74 -3.34 -24.74
CA ILE A 242 -6.87 -3.80 -23.91
C ILE A 242 -8.20 -3.66 -24.68
N ILE A 243 -8.41 -2.58 -25.43
CA ILE A 243 -9.62 -2.43 -26.24
C ILE A 243 -9.68 -3.52 -27.31
N GLN A 244 -8.57 -3.78 -28.01
CA GLN A 244 -8.50 -4.83 -29.03
C GLN A 244 -8.75 -6.23 -28.46
N ASP A 245 -8.20 -6.55 -27.28
CA ASP A 245 -8.35 -7.87 -26.66
C ASP A 245 -9.81 -8.18 -26.26
N PHE A 246 -10.62 -7.16 -26.01
CA PHE A 246 -12.01 -7.31 -25.54
C PHE A 246 -13.05 -6.93 -26.59
N THR A 247 -12.63 -6.41 -27.74
CA THR A 247 -13.49 -6.01 -28.84
C THR A 247 -12.98 -6.63 -30.14
N ASN A 248 -13.61 -6.33 -31.27
CA ASN A 248 -13.11 -6.74 -32.59
C ASN A 248 -12.54 -5.54 -33.36
N LEU A 249 -12.17 -4.47 -32.66
CA LEU A 249 -11.65 -3.26 -33.29
C LEU A 249 -10.19 -3.45 -33.70
N ASP A 250 -9.83 -2.86 -34.84
CA ASP A 250 -8.43 -2.68 -35.21
C ASP A 250 -7.77 -1.57 -34.39
N ILE A 251 -6.47 -1.35 -34.61
CA ILE A 251 -5.68 -0.35 -33.88
C ILE A 251 -6.25 1.06 -34.08
N GLU A 252 -6.65 1.40 -35.31
CA GLU A 252 -7.13 2.73 -35.65
C GLU A 252 -8.46 3.04 -34.95
N ASN A 253 -9.41 2.10 -35.02
CA ASN A 253 -10.71 2.25 -34.37
C ASN A 253 -10.61 2.15 -32.85
N SER A 254 -9.69 1.34 -32.32
CA SER A 254 -9.40 1.29 -30.88
C SER A 254 -8.82 2.61 -30.36
N HIS A 255 -7.96 3.26 -31.15
CA HIS A 255 -7.46 4.59 -30.81
C HIS A 255 -8.57 5.64 -30.89
N LYS A 256 -9.40 5.62 -31.95
CA LYS A 256 -10.54 6.55 -32.09
C LYS A 256 -11.52 6.44 -30.92
N ILE A 257 -11.88 5.22 -30.51
CA ILE A 257 -12.81 5.04 -29.40
C ILE A 257 -12.16 5.41 -28.05
N LEU A 258 -10.87 5.16 -27.86
CA LEU A 258 -10.13 5.60 -26.68
C LEU A 258 -10.14 7.13 -26.56
N VAL A 259 -9.93 7.85 -27.66
CA VAL A 259 -10.02 9.32 -27.70
C VAL A 259 -11.45 9.79 -27.43
N ALA A 260 -12.46 9.16 -28.03
CA ALA A 260 -13.86 9.47 -27.78
C ALA A 260 -14.25 9.26 -26.32
N ALA A 261 -13.63 8.28 -25.66
CA ALA A 261 -13.78 7.99 -24.24
C ALA A 261 -12.89 8.86 -23.34
N LYS A 262 -12.34 9.98 -23.84
CA LYS A 262 -11.42 10.88 -23.10
C LYS A 262 -10.25 10.13 -22.46
N MET A 263 -9.68 9.17 -23.19
CA MET A 263 -8.56 8.33 -22.76
C MET A 263 -8.87 7.34 -21.62
N SER A 264 -10.16 7.11 -21.32
CA SER A 264 -10.61 6.07 -20.38
C SER A 264 -10.84 4.74 -21.09
N VAL A 265 -10.01 3.75 -20.79
CA VAL A 265 -10.14 2.39 -21.33
C VAL A 265 -11.46 1.75 -20.90
N LYS A 266 -11.84 1.91 -19.62
CA LYS A 266 -13.08 1.39 -19.08
C LYS A 266 -14.32 1.95 -19.80
N ALA A 267 -14.39 3.25 -20.02
CA ALA A 267 -15.50 3.87 -20.73
C ALA A 267 -15.52 3.44 -22.21
N ALA A 268 -14.35 3.39 -22.86
CA ALA A 268 -14.25 2.91 -24.24
C ALA A 268 -14.80 1.48 -24.40
N LEU A 269 -14.50 0.56 -23.48
CA LEU A 269 -15.04 -0.79 -23.50
C LEU A 269 -16.57 -0.82 -23.38
N VAL A 270 -17.16 0.02 -22.53
CA VAL A 270 -18.62 0.12 -22.41
C VAL A 270 -19.25 0.70 -23.67
N MET A 271 -18.68 1.79 -24.22
CA MET A 271 -19.15 2.41 -25.47
C MET A 271 -19.23 1.39 -26.61
N VAL A 272 -18.19 0.55 -26.77
CA VAL A 272 -18.18 -0.51 -27.80
C VAL A 272 -19.17 -1.62 -27.49
N LYS A 273 -19.24 -2.10 -26.24
CA LYS A 273 -20.05 -3.27 -25.87
C LYS A 273 -21.55 -2.98 -25.82
N LYS A 274 -21.93 -1.74 -25.54
CA LYS A 274 -23.34 -1.31 -25.43
C LYS A 274 -23.79 -0.40 -26.58
N ASP A 275 -22.91 -0.16 -27.55
CA ASP A 275 -23.17 0.70 -28.71
C ASP A 275 -23.76 2.05 -28.29
N CYS A 276 -23.01 2.77 -27.44
CA CYS A 276 -23.46 4.00 -26.81
C CYS A 276 -22.37 5.08 -26.77
N ASP A 277 -22.78 6.32 -26.55
CA ASP A 277 -21.85 7.44 -26.35
C ASP A 277 -21.23 7.44 -24.94
N LEU A 278 -20.31 8.37 -24.73
CA LEU A 278 -19.57 8.49 -23.47
C LEU A 278 -20.50 8.78 -22.28
N ASP A 279 -21.49 9.66 -22.45
CA ASP A 279 -22.36 10.08 -21.34
C ASP A 279 -23.21 8.90 -20.86
N VAL A 280 -23.73 8.08 -21.79
CA VAL A 280 -24.44 6.84 -21.46
C VAL A 280 -23.48 5.81 -20.84
N ALA A 281 -22.27 5.65 -21.37
CA ALA A 281 -21.27 4.73 -20.83
C ALA A 281 -20.87 5.08 -19.39
N GLU A 282 -20.61 6.36 -19.10
CA GLU A 282 -20.29 6.86 -17.76
C GLU A 282 -21.45 6.64 -16.79
N LYS A 283 -22.69 6.86 -17.24
CA LYS A 283 -23.89 6.59 -16.43
C LYS A 283 -24.02 5.10 -16.09
N LEU A 284 -23.88 4.21 -17.08
CA LEU A 284 -23.94 2.76 -16.85
C LEU A 284 -22.86 2.30 -15.86
N LEU A 285 -21.65 2.85 -15.97
CA LEU A 285 -20.58 2.58 -15.02
C LEU A 285 -20.90 3.09 -13.62
N LEU A 286 -21.48 4.29 -13.50
CA LEU A 286 -21.87 4.85 -12.21
C LEU A 286 -22.95 3.99 -11.53
N ASP A 287 -23.99 3.60 -12.28
CA ASP A 287 -25.08 2.75 -11.78
C ASP A 287 -24.57 1.37 -11.33
N ALA A 288 -23.49 0.88 -11.95
CA ALA A 288 -22.78 -0.35 -11.59
C ALA A 288 -21.66 -0.15 -10.55
N ASN A 289 -21.60 0.99 -9.86
CA ASN A 289 -20.54 1.32 -8.88
C ASN A 289 -19.11 1.15 -9.44
N GLY A 290 -18.92 1.42 -10.73
CA GLY A 290 -17.66 1.31 -11.46
C GLY A 290 -17.24 -0.12 -11.83
N PHE A 291 -18.04 -1.15 -11.53
CA PHE A 291 -17.74 -2.54 -11.87
C PHE A 291 -18.04 -2.81 -13.34
N LEU A 292 -16.99 -2.82 -14.17
CA LEU A 292 -17.12 -3.04 -15.61
C LEU A 292 -17.84 -4.35 -15.94
N ARG A 293 -17.61 -5.42 -15.16
CA ARG A 293 -18.22 -6.74 -15.35
C ARG A 293 -19.74 -6.70 -15.34
N ASP A 294 -20.33 -5.87 -14.49
CA ASP A 294 -21.78 -5.79 -14.31
C ASP A 294 -22.43 -4.97 -15.41
N VAL A 295 -21.63 -4.20 -16.16
CA VAL A 295 -22.09 -3.45 -17.32
C VAL A 295 -21.96 -4.28 -18.58
N ILE A 296 -20.78 -4.83 -18.92
CA ILE A 296 -20.54 -5.38 -20.26
C ILE A 296 -20.97 -6.82 -20.47
N ASN A 297 -21.36 -7.53 -19.40
CA ASN A 297 -21.97 -8.86 -19.51
C ASN A 297 -23.48 -8.79 -19.75
#